data_AF-A0AAD4FK17-F1
#
_entry.id   AF-A0AAD4FK17-F1
#
_cell.length_a   1.000
_cell.length_b   1.000
_cell.length_c   1.000
_cell.angle_alpha   90.00
_cell.angle_beta   90.00
_cell.angle_gamma   90.00
#
_symmetry.space_group_name_H-M   'P 1'
#
loop_
_entity.id
_entity.type
_entity.pdbx_description
1 polymer ?
#
loop_
_entity_poly.entity_id
_entity_poly.type
_entity_poly.pdbx_seq_one_letter_code
_entity_poly.pdbx_strand_id
1 'polypeptide(L)'
;MALIQTSLIWVAYAVAVAILFLIASTFVYVYQKPRDRAAAVTIVCIFTTLALLATVLLIPVDVALVSSTSRSSLGRKKDWATPDKVDSIVYTLRIVYYTLYSLDAVLCLLVIPFTYFWYEEYDEDAAEHGEQTAGQRIGGALKWTLGFLVFVVAIFLVGFFVPFAKQAKDDKRLDLDYFRHLLSENHGERALSFGLGFLITVGTVLFVLYTGAGMALLPVAMIKSAPSVSAPTLAANTASQLESNRERQRQLEGRNEGSENGLDSRDRRELEALVREERTLIRRERLAAESSGEDRHWIVKAWIKTEAFFRPLKLIGGLILMVFALVIFASMLITGIDKAKNSICGAHCGYILGHINIFQPLNYILVKSAKVFPIDYVLFLLLVLFFFSASVVGIATAGIRFLWITIFKIRKGQTSPQALLMATVLLTLITLAINYSVAMVVAPQYATWGPQTYCDMKTNSLDEQPDCTEHKNLIKACSELATNPSAQQVCTPSVLSTFINRVTINFPFFGVVLFWAQFAFLGVYLIVFLTTLFKAPSLDQEQIDRDLEEEEEEGLLASTGRRFGAAWSDVTGRAAKPAGYGATDRDGRN
;
A
#
# COMPACT_ATOMS: atom_id res chain seq x y z
N MET A 1 -27.47 -26.46 2.48
CA MET A 1 -26.35 -26.12 1.57
C MET A 1 -26.08 -24.63 1.46
N ALA A 2 -27.09 -23.77 1.28
CA ALA A 2 -26.89 -22.31 1.17
C ALA A 2 -26.15 -21.68 2.36
N LEU A 3 -26.62 -21.95 3.60
CA LEU A 3 -26.02 -21.42 4.83
C LEU A 3 -24.54 -21.83 5.01
N ILE A 4 -24.19 -23.07 4.63
CA ILE A 4 -22.82 -23.59 4.72
C ILE A 4 -21.91 -22.85 3.73
N GLN A 5 -22.39 -22.63 2.50
CA GLN A 5 -21.61 -21.92 1.49
C GLN A 5 -21.39 -20.45 1.88
N THR A 6 -22.43 -19.77 2.38
CA THR A 6 -22.31 -18.38 2.85
C THR A 6 -21.42 -18.26 4.09
N SER A 7 -21.52 -19.21 5.03
CA SER A 7 -20.67 -19.19 6.23
C SER A 7 -19.20 -19.44 5.88
N LEU A 8 -18.90 -20.33 4.94
CA LEU A 8 -17.53 -20.59 4.49
C LEU A 8 -16.89 -19.35 3.84
N ILE A 9 -17.67 -18.55 3.10
CA ILE A 9 -17.19 -17.29 2.50
C ILE A 9 -16.82 -16.28 3.60
N TRP A 10 -17.65 -16.12 4.63
CA TRP A 10 -17.33 -15.25 5.78
C TRP A 10 -16.14 -15.76 6.60
N VAL A 11 -16.00 -17.07 6.77
CA VAL A 11 -14.83 -17.67 7.44
C VAL A 11 -13.55 -17.38 6.65
N ALA A 12 -13.59 -17.50 5.31
CA ALA A 12 -12.44 -17.16 4.47
C ALA A 12 -12.06 -15.67 4.59
N TYR A 13 -13.05 -14.78 4.68
CA TYR A 13 -12.81 -13.37 4.98
C TYR A 13 -12.13 -13.17 6.34
N ALA A 14 -12.62 -13.82 7.40
CA ALA A 14 -12.01 -13.73 8.73
C ALA A 14 -10.56 -14.24 8.75
N VAL A 15 -10.26 -15.34 8.05
CA VAL A 15 -8.89 -15.87 7.89
C VAL A 15 -8.02 -14.86 7.14
N ALA A 16 -8.53 -14.24 6.07
CA ALA A 16 -7.80 -13.23 5.34
C ALA A 16 -7.50 -11.99 6.19
N VAL A 17 -8.45 -11.53 7.02
CA VAL A 17 -8.23 -10.42 7.97
C VAL A 17 -7.13 -10.78 8.98
N ALA A 18 -7.08 -12.02 9.47
CA ALA A 18 -6.00 -12.46 10.36
C ALA A 18 -4.62 -12.43 9.67
N ILE A 19 -4.55 -12.84 8.39
CA ILE A 19 -3.32 -12.73 7.59
C ILE A 19 -2.94 -11.26 7.39
N LEU A 20 -3.91 -10.40 7.08
CA LEU A 20 -3.69 -8.96 6.93
C LEU A 20 -3.17 -8.32 8.21
N PHE A 21 -3.60 -8.76 9.38
CA PHE A 21 -3.09 -8.26 10.66
C PHE A 21 -1.58 -8.55 10.80
N LEU A 22 -1.13 -9.74 10.40
CA LEU A 22 0.29 -10.07 10.39
C LEU A 22 1.06 -9.20 9.39
N ILE A 23 0.49 -8.96 8.21
CA ILE A 23 1.11 -8.11 7.17
C ILE A 23 1.20 -6.66 7.62
N ALA A 24 0.11 -6.10 8.16
CA ALA A 24 0.04 -4.74 8.70
C ALA A 24 1.01 -4.53 9.85
N SER A 25 1.06 -5.48 10.80
CA SER A 25 2.02 -5.48 11.90
C SER A 25 3.46 -5.51 11.39
N THR A 26 3.75 -6.44 10.47
CA THR A 26 5.08 -6.55 9.85
C THR A 26 5.48 -5.25 9.17
N PHE A 27 4.58 -4.65 8.39
CA PHE A 27 4.82 -3.37 7.72
C PHE A 27 5.20 -2.28 8.72
N VAL A 28 4.41 -2.10 9.79
CA VAL A 28 4.68 -1.07 10.80
C VAL A 28 6.02 -1.30 11.50
N TYR A 29 6.28 -2.52 11.98
CA TYR A 29 7.53 -2.83 12.69
C TYR A 29 8.78 -2.77 11.81
N VAL A 30 8.64 -3.02 10.51
CA VAL A 30 9.75 -2.94 9.55
C VAL A 30 10.18 -1.51 9.28
N TYR A 31 9.24 -0.56 9.22
CA TYR A 31 9.55 0.84 8.89
C TYR A 31 9.79 1.72 10.12
N GLN A 32 9.12 1.43 11.24
CA GLN A 32 9.21 2.24 12.46
C GLN A 32 10.61 2.22 13.08
N LYS A 33 11.11 3.41 13.46
CA LYS A 33 12.35 3.54 14.23
C LYS A 33 12.21 2.88 15.61
N PRO A 34 13.09 1.93 16.01
CA PRO A 34 12.96 1.20 17.27
C PRO A 34 13.01 2.05 18.53
N ARG A 35 13.77 3.15 18.51
CA ARG A 35 13.97 4.04 19.66
C ARG A 35 12.74 4.90 19.95
N ASP A 36 12.13 5.48 18.92
CA ASP A 36 11.03 6.45 19.07
C ASP A 36 9.65 5.76 19.07
N ARG A 37 9.58 4.53 19.57
CA ARG A 37 8.35 3.72 19.53
C ARG A 37 7.30 4.26 20.50
N ALA A 38 6.35 5.03 19.97
CA ALA A 38 5.12 5.34 20.67
C ALA A 38 4.07 4.23 20.45
N ALA A 39 3.66 3.56 21.53
CA ALA A 39 2.67 2.47 21.47
C ALA A 39 1.35 2.91 20.82
N ALA A 40 0.88 4.13 21.13
CA ALA A 40 -0.33 4.70 20.54
C ALA A 40 -0.22 4.81 19.00
N VAL A 41 0.91 5.32 18.50
CA VAL A 41 1.15 5.46 17.05
C VAL A 41 1.19 4.08 16.38
N THR A 42 1.92 3.13 16.96
CA THR A 42 2.02 1.76 16.43
C THR A 42 0.65 1.10 16.34
N ILE A 43 -0.16 1.16 17.40
CA ILE A 43 -1.51 0.56 17.43
C ILE A 43 -2.41 1.20 16.37
N VAL A 44 -2.43 2.54 16.29
CA VAL A 44 -3.27 3.27 15.33
C VAL A 44 -2.86 2.97 13.89
N CYS A 45 -1.56 2.92 13.59
CA CYS A 45 -1.07 2.55 12.26
C CYS A 45 -1.44 1.12 11.88
N ILE A 46 -1.26 0.14 12.78
CA ILE A 46 -1.62 -1.27 12.52
C ILE A 46 -3.13 -1.40 12.32
N PHE A 47 -3.92 -0.81 13.20
CA PHE A 47 -5.37 -0.90 13.13
C PHE A 47 -5.93 -0.23 11.87
N THR A 48 -5.40 0.94 11.50
CA THR A 48 -5.86 1.66 10.30
C THR A 48 -5.45 0.93 9.02
N THR A 49 -4.22 0.43 8.93
CA THR A 49 -3.78 -0.36 7.77
C THR A 49 -4.55 -1.68 7.65
N LEU A 50 -4.90 -2.32 8.78
CA LEU A 50 -5.76 -3.50 8.81
C LEU A 50 -7.17 -3.20 8.31
N ALA A 51 -7.82 -2.18 8.88
CA ALA A 51 -9.19 -1.79 8.51
C ALA A 51 -9.28 -1.55 7.00
N LEU A 52 -8.35 -0.76 6.48
CA LEU A 52 -8.24 -0.43 5.06
C LEU A 52 -8.04 -1.65 4.16
N LEU A 53 -7.10 -2.53 4.48
CA LEU A 53 -6.87 -3.74 3.66
C LEU A 53 -8.08 -4.68 3.75
N ALA A 54 -8.76 -4.73 4.91
CA ALA A 54 -9.98 -5.48 5.08
C ALA A 54 -11.15 -4.92 4.26
N THR A 55 -11.21 -3.60 4.02
CA THR A 55 -12.24 -2.99 3.17
C THR A 55 -12.06 -3.38 1.70
N VAL A 56 -10.82 -3.41 1.22
CA VAL A 56 -10.51 -3.85 -0.16
C VAL A 56 -10.77 -5.33 -0.36
N LEU A 57 -10.39 -6.17 0.60
CA LEU A 57 -10.64 -7.61 0.49
C LEU A 57 -12.10 -8.01 0.68
N LEU A 58 -12.99 -7.07 0.98
CA LEU A 58 -14.43 -7.33 0.96
C LEU A 58 -14.96 -7.52 -0.48
N ILE A 59 -14.24 -7.05 -1.51
CA ILE A 59 -14.62 -7.19 -2.92
C ILE A 59 -14.83 -8.66 -3.34
N PRO A 60 -13.85 -9.57 -3.19
CA PRO A 60 -14.05 -10.97 -3.53
C PRO A 60 -15.14 -11.64 -2.68
N VAL A 61 -15.37 -11.19 -1.43
CA VAL A 61 -16.47 -11.67 -0.58
C VAL A 61 -17.83 -11.27 -1.17
N ASP A 62 -17.98 -10.00 -1.54
CA ASP A 62 -19.16 -9.43 -2.17
C ASP A 62 -19.47 -10.17 -3.48
N VAL A 63 -18.47 -10.32 -4.35
CA VAL A 63 -18.59 -11.09 -5.60
C VAL A 63 -18.96 -12.55 -5.34
N ALA A 64 -18.32 -13.22 -4.38
CA ALA A 64 -18.60 -14.62 -4.04
C ALA A 64 -20.01 -14.80 -3.46
N LEU A 65 -20.46 -13.93 -2.55
CA LEU A 65 -21.80 -14.01 -1.96
C LEU A 65 -22.88 -13.77 -3.00
N VAL A 66 -22.75 -12.73 -3.81
CA VAL A 66 -23.74 -12.39 -4.83
C VAL A 66 -23.76 -13.48 -5.93
N SER A 67 -22.59 -13.93 -6.41
CA SER A 67 -22.53 -14.98 -7.42
C SER A 67 -23.00 -16.36 -6.92
N SER A 68 -22.88 -16.64 -5.61
CA SER A 68 -23.36 -17.88 -5.00
C SER A 68 -24.86 -18.11 -5.17
N THR A 69 -25.63 -17.05 -5.42
CA THR A 69 -27.09 -17.09 -5.66
C THR A 69 -27.45 -17.60 -7.07
N SER A 70 -26.49 -17.61 -7.99
CA SER A 70 -26.69 -17.98 -9.40
C SER A 70 -26.09 -19.35 -9.72
N ARG A 71 -26.63 -20.02 -10.75
CA ARG A 71 -26.01 -21.19 -11.40
C ARG A 71 -25.48 -20.77 -12.77
N SER A 72 -24.20 -20.41 -12.84
CA SER A 72 -23.57 -19.92 -14.09
C SER A 72 -23.61 -20.92 -15.26
N SER A 73 -23.77 -22.22 -15.00
CA SER A 73 -23.87 -23.25 -16.03
C SER A 73 -25.24 -23.27 -16.73
N LEU A 74 -26.27 -22.72 -16.11
CA LEU A 74 -27.65 -22.71 -16.60
C LEU A 74 -28.17 -21.30 -16.89
N GLY A 75 -27.49 -20.26 -16.38
CA GLY A 75 -27.93 -18.88 -16.55
C GLY A 75 -29.19 -18.53 -15.75
N ARG A 76 -29.41 -19.19 -14.60
CA ARG A 76 -30.59 -18.99 -13.73
C ARG A 76 -30.21 -18.91 -12.25
N LYS A 77 -31.09 -18.36 -11.41
CA LYS A 77 -30.89 -18.36 -9.94
C LYS A 77 -31.00 -19.78 -9.37
N LYS A 78 -30.37 -20.03 -8.23
CA LYS A 78 -30.56 -21.28 -7.47
C LYS A 78 -31.95 -21.27 -6.82
N ASP A 79 -32.53 -22.45 -6.65
CA ASP A 79 -33.91 -22.61 -6.13
C ASP A 79 -34.10 -22.02 -4.71
N TRP A 80 -33.04 -21.88 -3.92
CA TRP A 80 -33.07 -21.27 -2.58
C TRP A 80 -32.90 -19.74 -2.60
N ALA A 81 -32.46 -19.16 -3.71
CA ALA A 81 -32.14 -17.74 -3.85
C ALA A 81 -33.38 -16.93 -4.25
N THR A 82 -34.38 -16.90 -3.36
CA THR A 82 -35.56 -16.04 -3.51
C THR A 82 -35.18 -14.55 -3.43
N PRO A 83 -35.99 -13.63 -3.99
CA PRO A 83 -35.72 -12.19 -3.94
C PRO A 83 -35.40 -11.70 -2.51
N ASP A 84 -36.23 -12.05 -1.53
CA ASP A 84 -36.01 -11.69 -0.12
C ASP A 84 -34.65 -12.16 0.44
N LYS A 85 -34.17 -13.32 -0.01
CA LYS A 85 -32.87 -13.87 0.42
C LYS A 85 -31.71 -13.15 -0.25
N VAL A 86 -31.83 -12.83 -1.54
CA VAL A 86 -30.84 -12.04 -2.26
C VAL A 86 -30.74 -10.65 -1.64
N ASP A 87 -31.87 -10.00 -1.36
CA ASP A 87 -31.93 -8.68 -0.72
C ASP A 87 -31.34 -8.70 0.69
N SER A 88 -31.60 -9.74 1.48
CA SER A 88 -30.98 -9.92 2.79
C SER A 88 -29.45 -10.02 2.73
N ILE A 89 -28.90 -10.72 1.72
CA ILE A 89 -27.44 -10.82 1.50
C ILE A 89 -26.87 -9.44 1.12
N VAL A 90 -27.49 -8.77 0.14
CA VAL A 90 -27.08 -7.45 -0.33
C VAL A 90 -27.16 -6.41 0.78
N TYR A 91 -28.21 -6.46 1.60
CA TYR A 91 -28.39 -5.58 2.76
C TYR A 91 -27.31 -5.81 3.81
N THR A 92 -26.99 -7.06 4.13
CA THR A 92 -25.89 -7.40 5.05
C THR A 92 -24.55 -6.87 4.53
N LEU A 93 -24.24 -7.10 3.25
CA LEU A 93 -23.04 -6.56 2.60
C LEU A 93 -22.99 -5.03 2.67
N ARG A 94 -24.12 -4.36 2.40
CA ARG A 94 -24.24 -2.90 2.49
C ARG A 94 -23.93 -2.39 3.90
N ILE A 95 -24.45 -3.04 4.95
CA ILE A 95 -24.11 -2.71 6.34
C ILE A 95 -22.60 -2.84 6.58
N VAL A 96 -21.99 -3.95 6.15
CA VAL A 96 -20.55 -4.18 6.36
C VAL A 96 -19.72 -3.13 5.63
N TYR A 97 -20.03 -2.83 4.36
CA TYR A 97 -19.35 -1.76 3.62
C TYR A 97 -19.50 -0.40 4.29
N TYR A 98 -20.72 0.01 4.68
CA TYR A 98 -20.91 1.29 5.36
C TYR A 98 -20.17 1.34 6.69
N THR A 99 -20.15 0.25 7.45
CA THR A 99 -19.42 0.17 8.72
C THR A 99 -17.92 0.34 8.50
N LEU A 100 -17.35 -0.38 7.53
CA LEU A 100 -15.93 -0.34 7.21
C LEU A 100 -15.49 1.01 6.61
N TYR A 101 -16.24 1.56 5.66
CA TYR A 101 -15.94 2.89 5.12
C TYR A 101 -16.09 4.00 6.16
N SER A 102 -17.07 3.90 7.06
CA SER A 102 -17.22 4.86 8.16
C SER A 102 -16.09 4.73 9.16
N LEU A 103 -15.64 3.50 9.46
CA LEU A 103 -14.48 3.24 10.29
C LEU A 103 -13.21 3.85 9.68
N ASP A 104 -12.95 3.61 8.39
CA ASP A 104 -11.82 4.20 7.67
C ASP A 104 -11.86 5.73 7.71
N ALA A 105 -13.04 6.32 7.50
CA ALA A 105 -13.22 7.77 7.58
C ALA A 105 -12.94 8.33 8.97
N VAL A 106 -13.43 7.69 10.03
CA VAL A 106 -13.16 8.07 11.43
C VAL A 106 -11.67 7.92 11.74
N LEU A 107 -11.04 6.83 11.29
CA LEU A 107 -9.62 6.60 11.52
C LEU A 107 -8.76 7.66 10.82
N CYS A 108 -9.07 7.99 9.57
CA CYS A 108 -8.30 8.97 8.79
C CYS A 108 -8.55 10.43 9.19
N LEU A 109 -9.79 10.81 9.52
CA LEU A 109 -10.16 12.20 9.76
C LEU A 109 -10.13 12.60 11.23
N LEU A 110 -10.21 11.64 12.15
CA LEU A 110 -10.25 11.91 13.60
C LEU A 110 -9.07 11.24 14.32
N VAL A 111 -8.94 9.92 14.24
CA VAL A 111 -8.01 9.16 15.09
C VAL A 111 -6.54 9.43 14.72
N ILE A 112 -6.19 9.42 13.44
CA ILE A 112 -4.82 9.71 13.00
C ILE A 112 -4.42 11.16 13.31
N PRO A 113 -5.20 12.20 12.94
CA PRO A 113 -4.88 13.57 13.29
C PRO A 113 -4.77 13.78 14.80
N PHE A 114 -5.68 13.19 15.59
CA PHE A 114 -5.57 13.21 17.05
C PHE A 114 -4.28 12.58 17.55
N THR A 115 -3.92 11.40 17.03
CA THR A 115 -2.69 10.70 17.43
C THR A 115 -1.44 11.46 17.02
N TYR A 116 -1.48 12.13 15.87
CA TYR A 116 -0.41 13.01 15.38
C TYR A 116 -0.19 14.20 16.31
N PHE A 117 -1.24 14.99 16.59
CA PHE A 117 -1.14 16.14 17.49
C PHE A 117 -0.85 15.72 18.93
N TRP A 118 -1.40 14.59 19.38
CA TRP A 118 -1.09 14.01 20.68
C TRP A 118 0.40 13.67 20.81
N TYR A 119 1.01 13.10 19.77
CA TYR A 119 2.43 12.78 19.77
C TYR A 119 3.30 14.05 19.72
N GLU A 120 2.92 15.04 18.91
CA GLU A 120 3.66 16.31 18.78
C GLU A 120 3.59 17.20 20.02
N GLU A 121 2.46 17.21 20.74
CA GLU A 121 2.30 17.97 21.98
C GLU A 121 3.13 17.38 23.14
N TYR A 122 3.84 16.27 22.93
CA TYR A 122 4.68 15.70 23.98
C TYR A 122 5.96 16.50 24.15
N ASP A 123 6.08 17.16 25.29
CA ASP A 123 7.28 17.89 25.69
C ASP A 123 8.02 17.05 26.74
N GLU A 124 9.20 16.54 26.37
CA GLU A 124 10.02 15.68 27.23
C GLU A 124 10.46 16.41 28.50
N ASP A 125 10.85 17.69 28.39
CA ASP A 125 11.35 18.49 29.50
C ASP A 125 10.21 18.80 30.49
N ALA A 126 9.07 19.26 29.97
CA ALA A 126 7.90 19.58 30.80
C ALA A 126 7.25 18.34 31.44
N ALA A 127 7.32 17.17 30.77
CA ALA A 127 6.86 15.91 31.32
C ALA A 127 7.77 15.40 32.45
N GLU A 128 9.10 15.52 32.29
CA GLU A 128 10.08 15.12 33.30
C GLU A 128 9.98 16.01 34.56
N HIS A 129 9.67 17.29 34.38
CA HIS A 129 9.47 18.25 35.47
C HIS A 129 8.05 18.19 36.08
N GLY A 130 7.18 17.33 35.57
CA GLY A 130 5.80 17.16 36.05
C GLY A 130 4.87 18.34 35.77
N GLU A 131 5.30 19.27 34.92
CA GLU A 131 4.54 20.47 34.53
C GLU A 131 3.45 20.16 33.50
N GLN A 132 3.61 19.07 32.74
CA GLN A 132 2.62 18.62 31.76
C GLN A 132 1.72 17.51 32.31
N THR A 133 0.43 17.80 32.49
CA THR A 133 -0.57 16.78 32.83
C THR A 133 -1.15 16.11 31.59
N ALA A 134 -1.54 14.83 31.71
CA ALA A 134 -2.18 14.09 30.63
C ALA A 134 -3.45 14.80 30.09
N GLY A 135 -4.21 15.46 30.98
CA GLY A 135 -5.40 16.23 30.60
C GLY A 135 -5.10 17.45 29.72
N GLN A 136 -4.03 18.19 30.00
CA GLN A 136 -3.60 19.32 29.17
C GLN A 136 -3.20 18.86 27.77
N ARG A 137 -2.47 17.75 27.68
CA ARG A 137 -2.10 17.14 26.41
C ARG A 137 -3.34 16.69 25.60
N ILE A 138 -4.37 16.16 26.27
CA ILE A 138 -5.59 15.68 25.57
C ILE A 138 -6.34 16.89 25.04
N GLY A 139 -6.47 17.94 25.87
CA GLY A 139 -7.10 19.19 25.49
C GLY A 139 -6.40 19.88 24.32
N GLY A 140 -5.06 19.92 24.32
CA GLY A 140 -4.24 20.45 23.23
C GLY A 140 -4.47 19.68 21.93
N ALA A 141 -4.32 18.35 21.97
CA ALA A 141 -4.54 17.49 20.82
C ALA A 141 -5.97 17.64 20.25
N LEU A 142 -7.00 17.60 21.11
CA LEU A 142 -8.40 17.76 20.69
C LEU A 142 -8.67 19.11 20.04
N LYS A 143 -8.08 20.20 20.56
CA LYS A 143 -8.23 21.54 19.97
C LYS A 143 -7.71 21.57 18.54
N TRP A 144 -6.53 21.02 18.29
CA TRP A 144 -5.93 20.96 16.96
C TRP A 144 -6.67 20.00 16.03
N THR A 145 -7.10 18.84 16.53
CA THR A 145 -7.95 17.90 15.77
C THR A 145 -9.29 18.54 15.36
N LEU A 146 -9.93 19.29 16.25
CA LEU A 146 -11.18 19.99 15.94
C LEU A 146 -10.95 21.06 14.87
N GLY A 147 -9.86 21.82 14.97
CA GLY A 147 -9.45 22.79 13.93
C GLY A 147 -9.27 22.12 12.57
N PHE A 148 -8.57 20.98 12.53
CA PHE A 148 -8.42 20.17 11.31
C PHE A 148 -9.76 19.68 10.77
N LEU A 149 -10.66 19.19 11.63
CA LEU A 149 -11.97 18.69 11.22
C LEU A 149 -12.84 19.80 10.65
N VAL A 150 -12.86 20.99 11.27
CA VAL A 150 -13.56 22.17 10.74
C VAL A 150 -13.00 22.56 9.37
N PHE A 151 -11.68 22.55 9.20
CA PHE A 151 -11.03 22.83 7.91
C PHE A 151 -11.45 21.82 6.83
N VAL A 152 -11.43 20.53 7.15
CA VAL A 152 -11.87 19.47 6.22
C VAL A 152 -13.35 19.62 5.85
N VAL A 153 -14.22 19.87 6.83
CA VAL A 153 -15.65 20.10 6.60
C VAL A 153 -15.87 21.35 5.74
N ALA A 154 -15.13 22.43 5.96
CA ALA A 154 -15.21 23.63 5.14
C ALA A 154 -14.85 23.34 3.67
N ILE A 155 -13.79 22.57 3.41
CA ILE A 155 -13.43 22.12 2.05
C ILE A 155 -14.56 21.30 1.42
N PHE A 156 -15.13 20.36 2.17
CA PHE A 156 -16.26 19.54 1.67
C PHE A 156 -17.50 20.39 1.38
N LEU A 157 -17.82 21.37 2.22
CA LEU A 157 -18.95 22.29 2.00
C LEU A 157 -18.74 23.15 0.76
N VAL A 158 -17.54 23.72 0.58
CA VAL A 158 -17.21 24.47 -0.65
C VAL A 158 -17.39 23.58 -1.88
N GLY A 159 -16.92 22.33 -1.82
CA GLY A 159 -17.10 21.35 -2.89
C GLY A 159 -18.56 20.98 -3.15
N PHE A 160 -19.38 20.86 -2.10
CA PHE A 160 -20.82 20.52 -2.18
C PHE A 160 -21.64 21.63 -2.86
N PHE A 161 -21.31 22.90 -2.58
CA PHE A 161 -22.03 24.04 -3.15
C PHE A 161 -21.61 24.39 -4.59
N VAL A 162 -20.65 23.67 -5.20
CA VAL A 162 -20.34 23.87 -6.61
C VAL A 162 -21.40 23.17 -7.48
N PRO A 163 -22.18 23.93 -8.29
CA PRO A 163 -23.36 23.40 -8.99
C PRO A 163 -22.95 22.57 -10.21
N PHE A 164 -22.70 21.26 -10.05
CA PHE A 164 -22.25 20.41 -11.16
C PHE A 164 -23.25 19.38 -11.70
N ALA A 165 -24.47 19.29 -11.17
CA ALA A 165 -25.38 18.19 -11.54
C ALA A 165 -26.79 18.67 -11.90
N LYS A 166 -26.90 19.44 -13.00
CA LYS A 166 -28.17 19.62 -13.73
C LYS A 166 -28.19 18.94 -15.11
N GLN A 167 -27.06 18.53 -15.68
CA GLN A 167 -26.99 18.06 -17.08
C GLN A 167 -27.23 16.55 -17.29
N ALA A 168 -26.91 15.68 -16.33
CA ALA A 168 -27.05 14.22 -16.52
C ALA A 168 -28.50 13.71 -16.43
N LYS A 169 -29.42 14.50 -15.88
CA LYS A 169 -30.81 14.08 -15.62
C LYS A 169 -31.71 14.13 -16.87
N ASP A 170 -31.31 14.85 -17.92
CA ASP A 170 -32.10 15.08 -19.14
C ASP A 170 -31.62 14.26 -20.36
N ASP A 171 -30.60 13.40 -20.22
CA ASP A 171 -30.11 12.58 -21.34
C ASP A 171 -30.92 11.29 -21.52
N LYS A 172 -31.68 11.21 -22.62
CA LYS A 172 -32.48 10.03 -23.01
C LYS A 172 -31.64 8.75 -23.19
N ARG A 173 -30.32 8.84 -23.30
CA ARG A 173 -29.41 7.67 -23.39
C ARG A 173 -29.17 6.98 -22.05
N LEU A 174 -29.48 7.65 -20.93
CA LEU A 174 -29.34 7.13 -19.57
C LEU A 174 -30.66 6.56 -19.02
N ASP A 175 -31.69 6.40 -19.86
CA ASP A 175 -33.06 6.00 -19.50
C ASP A 175 -33.20 4.49 -19.22
N LEU A 176 -32.16 3.85 -18.66
CA LEU A 176 -32.25 2.47 -18.17
C LEU A 176 -32.63 2.44 -16.69
N ASP A 177 -33.46 1.47 -16.32
CA ASP A 177 -33.94 1.27 -14.94
C ASP A 177 -32.80 1.15 -13.91
N TYR A 178 -31.68 0.53 -14.31
CA TYR A 178 -30.47 0.45 -13.49
C TYR A 178 -29.91 1.83 -13.12
N PHE A 179 -29.78 2.75 -14.09
CA PHE A 179 -29.25 4.10 -13.86
C PHE A 179 -30.26 4.99 -13.16
N ARG A 180 -31.55 4.82 -13.42
CA ARG A 180 -32.63 5.56 -12.76
C ARG A 180 -32.65 5.31 -11.26
N HIS A 181 -32.45 4.08 -10.82
CA HIS A 181 -32.37 3.74 -9.39
C HIS A 181 -31.14 4.35 -8.70
N LEU A 182 -30.04 4.55 -9.43
CA LEU A 182 -28.83 5.19 -8.91
C LEU A 182 -28.98 6.72 -8.77
N LEU A 183 -29.91 7.34 -9.52
CA LEU A 183 -30.17 8.78 -9.54
C LEU A 183 -31.31 9.24 -8.60
N SER A 184 -32.18 8.34 -8.15
CA SER A 184 -33.31 8.66 -7.27
C SER A 184 -32.89 8.62 -5.80
N GLU A 185 -32.52 9.76 -5.18
CA GLU A 185 -31.94 9.70 -3.83
C GLU A 185 -32.19 10.93 -2.92
N ASN A 186 -32.05 10.67 -1.61
CA ASN A 186 -32.11 11.63 -0.50
C ASN A 186 -30.87 12.54 -0.44
N HIS A 187 -31.02 13.75 0.10
CA HIS A 187 -29.95 14.77 0.17
C HIS A 187 -28.68 14.30 0.91
N GLY A 188 -28.80 13.41 1.90
CA GLY A 188 -27.66 12.90 2.68
C GLY A 188 -26.74 11.94 1.92
N GLU A 189 -27.29 10.99 1.16
CA GLU A 189 -26.50 10.03 0.38
C GLU A 189 -25.75 10.71 -0.78
N ARG A 190 -26.32 11.80 -1.31
CA ARG A 190 -25.64 12.66 -2.29
C ARG A 190 -24.40 13.34 -1.71
N ALA A 191 -24.46 13.82 -0.47
CA ALA A 191 -23.30 14.44 0.19
C ALA A 191 -22.20 13.40 0.49
N LEU A 192 -22.58 12.19 0.93
CA LEU A 192 -21.65 11.08 1.14
C LEU A 192 -20.98 10.64 -0.18
N SER A 193 -21.76 10.54 -1.27
CA SER A 193 -21.23 10.20 -2.60
C SER A 193 -20.24 11.25 -3.11
N PHE A 194 -20.51 12.53 -2.85
CA PHE A 194 -19.56 13.61 -3.17
C PHE A 194 -18.26 13.46 -2.37
N GLY A 195 -18.37 13.26 -1.06
CA GLY A 195 -17.22 13.13 -0.17
C GLY A 195 -16.33 11.94 -0.54
N LEU A 196 -16.94 10.80 -0.82
CA LEU A 196 -16.27 9.60 -1.31
C LEU A 196 -15.59 9.85 -2.66
N GLY A 197 -16.29 10.47 -3.62
CA GLY A 197 -15.72 10.83 -4.92
C GLY A 197 -14.49 11.73 -4.80
N PHE A 198 -14.55 12.75 -3.94
CA PHE A 198 -13.42 13.63 -3.66
C PHE A 198 -12.23 12.86 -3.07
N LEU A 199 -12.44 12.03 -2.05
CA LEU A 199 -11.37 11.22 -1.46
C LEU A 199 -10.75 10.25 -2.47
N ILE A 200 -11.56 9.60 -3.31
CA ILE A 200 -11.07 8.75 -4.40
C ILE A 200 -10.23 9.57 -5.38
N THR A 201 -10.65 10.79 -5.75
CA THR A 201 -9.85 11.62 -6.66
C THR A 201 -8.50 12.04 -6.08
N VAL A 202 -8.46 12.48 -4.81
CA VAL A 202 -7.20 12.81 -4.12
C VAL A 202 -6.31 11.57 -4.04
N GLY A 203 -6.88 10.44 -3.63
CA GLY A 203 -6.19 9.14 -3.61
C GLY A 203 -5.67 8.71 -4.96
N THR A 204 -6.37 9.04 -6.05
CA THR A 204 -5.97 8.67 -7.40
C THR A 204 -4.75 9.46 -7.85
N VAL A 205 -4.63 10.74 -7.47
CA VAL A 205 -3.40 11.51 -7.72
C VAL A 205 -2.20 10.84 -7.01
N LEU A 206 -2.38 10.44 -5.75
CA LEU A 206 -1.34 9.73 -5.01
C LEU A 206 -1.02 8.36 -5.63
N PHE A 207 -2.03 7.62 -6.07
CA PHE A 207 -1.89 6.33 -6.74
C PHE A 207 -1.10 6.45 -8.07
N VAL A 208 -1.40 7.46 -8.88
CA VAL A 208 -0.65 7.76 -10.12
C VAL A 208 0.83 7.98 -9.83
N LEU A 209 1.15 8.82 -8.84
CA LEU A 209 2.52 9.21 -8.53
C LEU A 209 3.30 8.09 -7.82
N TYR A 210 2.77 7.58 -6.70
CA TYR A 210 3.48 6.64 -5.85
C TYR A 210 3.32 5.19 -6.33
N THR A 211 2.10 4.72 -6.58
CA THR A 211 1.88 3.34 -7.02
C THR A 211 2.34 3.13 -8.45
N GLY A 212 2.17 4.11 -9.34
CA GLY A 212 2.67 4.04 -10.72
C GLY A 212 4.19 3.89 -10.78
N ALA A 213 4.93 4.73 -10.05
CA ALA A 213 6.38 4.62 -9.93
C ALA A 213 6.80 3.34 -9.19
N GLY A 214 6.12 3.03 -8.09
CA GLY A 214 6.39 1.86 -7.26
C GLY A 214 6.18 0.53 -7.96
N MET A 215 5.19 0.44 -8.86
CA MET A 215 4.91 -0.76 -9.66
C MET A 215 6.06 -1.07 -10.63
N ALA A 216 6.75 -0.05 -11.12
CA ALA A 216 7.97 -0.22 -11.91
C ALA A 216 9.19 -0.51 -11.04
N LEU A 217 9.32 0.18 -9.91
CA LEU A 217 10.49 0.09 -9.03
C LEU A 217 10.54 -1.21 -8.21
N LEU A 218 9.41 -1.76 -7.78
CA LEU A 218 9.35 -2.95 -6.93
C LEU A 218 10.03 -4.19 -7.55
N PRO A 219 9.69 -4.63 -8.79
CA PRO A 219 10.38 -5.76 -9.40
C PRO A 219 11.85 -5.45 -9.66
N VAL A 220 12.16 -4.22 -10.08
CA VAL A 220 13.54 -3.78 -10.32
C VAL A 220 14.35 -3.78 -9.02
N ALA A 221 13.78 -3.36 -7.90
CA ALA A 221 14.41 -3.36 -6.59
C ALA A 221 14.70 -4.79 -6.13
N MET A 222 13.85 -5.77 -6.45
CA MET A 222 14.13 -7.18 -6.17
C MET A 222 15.23 -7.75 -7.08
N ILE A 223 15.24 -7.41 -8.38
CA ILE A 223 16.26 -7.85 -9.34
C ILE A 223 17.62 -7.20 -9.04
N LYS A 224 17.61 -5.90 -8.75
CA LYS A 224 18.78 -5.07 -8.42
C LYS A 224 19.05 -4.99 -6.91
N SER A 225 18.42 -5.82 -6.07
CA SER A 225 18.68 -5.88 -4.61
C SER A 225 20.10 -6.33 -4.26
N ALA A 226 20.94 -6.60 -5.26
CA ALA A 226 22.37 -6.55 -5.07
C ALA A 226 22.79 -5.09 -4.84
N PRO A 227 23.32 -4.71 -3.66
CA PRO A 227 24.29 -3.64 -3.69
C PRO A 227 25.36 -4.10 -4.69
N SER A 228 25.67 -3.28 -5.69
CA SER A 228 26.77 -3.55 -6.65
C SER A 228 28.10 -3.77 -5.93
N VAL A 229 28.13 -3.47 -4.64
CA VAL A 229 29.24 -3.63 -3.72
C VAL A 229 28.73 -4.33 -2.44
N SER A 230 28.92 -5.64 -2.33
CA SER A 230 28.85 -6.34 -1.04
C SER A 230 29.71 -5.65 0.03
N ALA A 231 29.36 -5.71 1.31
CA ALA A 231 30.19 -5.15 2.39
C ALA A 231 31.70 -5.53 2.29
N PRO A 232 32.07 -6.76 1.90
CA PRO A 232 33.47 -7.13 1.61
C PRO A 232 34.10 -6.35 0.44
N THR A 233 33.36 -6.16 -0.65
CA THR A 233 33.85 -5.35 -1.79
C THR A 233 33.88 -3.85 -1.46
N LEU A 234 33.05 -3.38 -0.51
CA LEU A 234 33.05 -1.99 -0.07
C LEU A 234 34.27 -1.74 0.82
N ALA A 235 34.57 -2.68 1.72
CA ALA A 235 35.79 -2.69 2.49
C ALA A 235 37.02 -2.74 1.57
N ALA A 236 37.05 -3.63 0.58
CA ALA A 236 38.16 -3.72 -0.38
C ALA A 236 38.36 -2.42 -1.20
N ASN A 237 37.27 -1.83 -1.71
CA ASN A 237 37.35 -0.56 -2.44
C ASN A 237 37.81 0.59 -1.53
N THR A 238 37.32 0.64 -0.29
CA THR A 238 37.70 1.66 0.70
C THR A 238 39.18 1.51 1.10
N ALA A 239 39.65 0.27 1.30
CA ALA A 239 41.05 -0.02 1.60
C ALA A 239 41.98 0.39 0.45
N SER A 240 41.59 0.11 -0.81
CA SER A 240 42.32 0.56 -2.00
C SER A 240 42.36 2.10 -2.11
N GLN A 241 41.25 2.79 -1.81
CA GLN A 241 41.21 4.25 -1.77
C GLN A 241 42.11 4.82 -0.66
N LEU A 242 42.11 4.20 0.51
CA LEU A 242 42.95 4.57 1.64
C LEU A 242 44.43 4.41 1.31
N GLU A 243 44.81 3.32 0.66
CA GLU A 243 46.18 3.08 0.21
C GLU A 243 46.63 4.13 -0.81
N SER A 244 45.79 4.43 -1.81
CA SER A 244 46.10 5.49 -2.80
C SER A 244 46.21 6.87 -2.16
N ASN A 245 45.37 7.19 -1.17
CA ASN A 245 45.47 8.45 -0.42
C ASN A 245 46.79 8.52 0.34
N ARG A 246 47.17 7.47 1.07
CA ARG A 246 48.46 7.39 1.80
C ARG A 246 49.67 7.48 0.88
N GLU A 247 49.62 6.88 -0.31
CA GLU A 247 50.67 7.02 -1.32
C GLU A 247 50.80 8.47 -1.80
N ARG A 248 49.69 9.17 -2.04
CA ARG A 248 49.72 10.59 -2.42
C ARG A 248 50.26 11.48 -1.30
N GLN A 249 49.90 11.22 -0.04
CA GLN A 249 50.49 11.90 1.10
C GLN A 249 52.01 11.72 1.12
N ARG A 250 52.51 10.49 0.98
CA ARG A 250 53.95 10.19 0.90
C ARG A 250 54.64 10.87 -0.29
N GLN A 251 53.99 10.96 -1.44
CA GLN A 251 54.54 11.67 -2.61
C GLN A 251 54.66 13.17 -2.37
N LEU A 252 53.66 13.79 -1.72
CA LEU A 252 53.69 15.22 -1.37
C LEU A 252 54.74 15.51 -0.30
N GLU A 253 54.82 14.67 0.74
CA GLU A 253 55.83 14.76 1.79
C GLU A 253 57.24 14.55 1.22
N GLY A 254 57.44 13.53 0.37
CA GLY A 254 58.72 13.23 -0.27
C GLY A 254 59.19 14.28 -1.27
N ARG A 255 58.28 14.98 -1.97
CA ARG A 255 58.62 16.15 -2.81
C ARG A 255 59.14 17.33 -2.00
N ASN A 256 58.89 17.34 -0.69
CA ASN A 256 59.21 18.44 0.20
C ASN A 256 60.47 18.18 1.08
N GLU A 257 61.00 16.95 1.12
CA GLU A 257 62.15 16.57 1.96
C GLU A 257 63.48 17.29 1.65
N GLY A 258 63.51 18.20 0.66
CA GLY A 258 64.68 19.01 0.30
C GLY A 258 64.42 20.51 0.13
N SER A 259 63.25 21.03 0.51
CA SER A 259 62.88 22.45 0.36
C SER A 259 63.10 23.23 1.66
N GLU A 260 63.97 24.25 1.65
CA GLU A 260 64.23 25.13 2.82
C GLU A 260 62.98 25.93 3.27
N ASN A 261 62.01 26.13 2.37
CA ASN A 261 60.82 26.96 2.64
C ASN A 261 59.60 26.15 3.11
N GLY A 262 59.72 24.83 3.29
CA GLY A 262 58.59 23.95 3.63
C GLY A 262 57.58 23.78 2.49
N LEU A 263 56.40 23.21 2.80
CA LEU A 263 55.35 22.97 1.81
C LEU A 263 54.79 24.28 1.25
N ASP A 264 54.59 24.33 -0.07
CA ASP A 264 53.84 25.41 -0.69
C ASP A 264 52.41 25.49 -0.13
N SER A 265 51.83 26.69 -0.14
CA SER A 265 50.48 26.96 0.35
C SER A 265 49.40 26.10 -0.32
N ARG A 266 49.63 25.72 -1.59
CA ARG A 266 48.76 24.81 -2.34
C ARG A 266 48.91 23.37 -1.86
N ASP A 267 50.14 22.88 -1.78
CA ASP A 267 50.45 21.51 -1.36
C ASP A 267 50.02 21.27 0.10
N ARG A 268 50.11 22.30 0.95
CA ARG A 268 49.60 22.24 2.33
C ARG A 268 48.08 22.07 2.39
N ARG A 269 47.32 22.78 1.54
CA ARG A 269 45.86 22.63 1.46
C ARG A 269 45.47 21.25 0.92
N GLU A 270 46.22 20.74 -0.05
CA GLU A 270 46.02 19.40 -0.61
C GLU A 270 46.31 18.32 0.43
N LEU A 271 47.41 18.44 1.17
CA LEU A 271 47.74 17.53 2.27
C LEU A 271 46.67 17.56 3.36
N GLU A 272 46.21 18.74 3.79
CA GLU A 272 45.11 18.86 4.75
C GLU A 272 43.80 18.22 4.25
N ALA A 273 43.51 18.30 2.95
CA ALA A 273 42.36 17.65 2.35
C ALA A 273 42.51 16.12 2.34
N LEU A 274 43.69 15.61 1.96
CA LEU A 274 44.00 14.17 1.96
C LEU A 274 43.95 13.59 3.38
N VAL A 275 44.44 14.30 4.39
CA VAL A 275 44.38 13.87 5.80
C VAL A 275 42.94 13.84 6.32
N ARG A 276 42.08 14.78 5.90
CA ARG A 276 40.63 14.70 6.22
C ARG A 276 39.99 13.49 5.55
N GLU A 277 40.30 13.25 4.28
CA GLU A 277 39.80 12.11 3.53
C GLU A 277 40.27 10.78 4.15
N GLU A 278 41.54 10.67 4.56
CA GLU A 278 42.05 9.50 5.28
C GLU A 278 41.24 9.21 6.55
N ARG A 279 40.93 10.23 7.37
CA ARG A 279 40.10 10.05 8.57
C ARG A 279 38.72 9.49 8.22
N THR A 280 38.10 9.97 7.14
CA THR A 280 36.81 9.45 6.67
C THR A 280 36.91 8.01 6.16
N LEU A 281 37.97 7.68 5.40
CA LEU A 281 38.20 6.35 4.85
C LEU A 281 38.52 5.32 5.94
N ILE A 282 39.34 5.66 6.93
CA ILE A 282 39.62 4.81 8.09
C ILE A 282 38.34 4.54 8.90
N ARG A 283 37.52 5.57 9.12
CA ARG A 283 36.23 5.41 9.82
C ARG A 283 35.32 4.45 9.05
N ARG A 284 35.23 4.62 7.73
CA ARG A 284 34.46 3.76 6.83
C ARG A 284 34.98 2.33 6.81
N GLU A 285 36.29 2.12 6.76
CA GLU A 285 36.91 0.79 6.79
C GLU A 285 36.63 0.08 8.10
N ARG A 286 36.80 0.77 9.24
CA ARG A 286 36.50 0.21 10.57
C ARG A 286 35.04 -0.22 10.69
N LEU A 287 34.11 0.61 10.24
CA LEU A 287 32.68 0.31 10.27
C LEU A 287 32.30 -0.77 9.25
N ALA A 288 32.93 -0.79 8.07
CA ALA A 288 32.76 -1.86 7.09
C ALA A 288 33.27 -3.20 7.66
N ALA A 289 34.40 -3.20 8.37
CA ALA A 289 34.95 -4.36 9.06
C ALA A 289 34.05 -4.82 10.22
N GLU A 290 33.54 -3.89 11.03
CA GLU A 290 32.59 -4.17 12.11
C GLU A 290 31.25 -4.71 11.57
N SER A 291 30.79 -4.20 10.42
CA SER A 291 29.64 -4.73 9.68
C SER A 291 29.89 -6.10 9.04
N SER A 292 31.16 -6.41 8.71
CA SER A 292 31.59 -7.67 8.09
C SER A 292 31.62 -8.87 9.06
N GLY A 293 31.51 -8.60 10.36
CA GLY A 293 30.98 -9.56 11.33
C GLY A 293 31.91 -10.72 11.70
N GLU A 294 33.10 -10.41 12.21
CA GLU A 294 33.89 -11.41 12.93
C GLU A 294 33.23 -11.74 14.31
N ASP A 295 32.65 -10.73 14.98
CA ASP A 295 32.07 -10.83 16.35
C ASP A 295 30.53 -10.94 16.45
N ARG A 296 29.80 -11.14 15.35
CA ARG A 296 28.31 -11.22 15.38
C ARG A 296 27.77 -12.58 15.84
N HIS A 297 26.67 -12.55 16.60
CA HIS A 297 25.89 -13.72 17.06
C HIS A 297 25.57 -14.68 15.90
N TRP A 298 25.64 -15.99 16.15
CA TRP A 298 25.48 -17.05 15.13
C TRP A 298 24.21 -16.94 14.27
N ILE A 299 23.16 -16.32 14.80
CA ILE A 299 21.86 -16.06 14.13
C ILE A 299 22.03 -15.13 12.92
N VAL A 300 22.87 -14.09 13.03
CA VAL A 300 23.09 -13.14 11.92
C VAL A 300 23.93 -13.79 10.83
N LYS A 301 24.93 -14.59 11.19
CA LYS A 301 25.71 -15.41 10.23
C LYS A 301 24.80 -16.42 9.51
N ALA A 302 23.87 -17.05 10.23
CA ALA A 302 22.87 -17.95 9.65
C ALA A 302 21.88 -17.21 8.73
N TRP A 303 21.45 -16.00 9.10
CA TRP A 303 20.57 -15.13 8.29
C TRP A 303 21.24 -14.70 6.98
N ILE A 304 22.51 -14.27 7.00
CA ILE A 304 23.25 -13.88 5.79
C ILE A 304 23.46 -15.10 4.87
N LYS A 305 23.74 -16.27 5.43
CA LYS A 305 23.93 -17.52 4.66
C LYS A 305 22.62 -18.02 4.04
N THR A 306 21.50 -17.93 4.78
CA THR A 306 20.16 -18.23 4.24
C THR A 306 19.75 -17.19 3.21
N GLU A 307 20.02 -15.91 3.43
CA GLU A 307 19.79 -14.86 2.43
C GLU A 307 20.57 -15.12 1.14
N ALA A 308 21.81 -15.57 1.23
CA ALA A 308 22.62 -15.97 0.06
C ALA A 308 21.99 -17.13 -0.72
N PHE A 309 21.42 -18.12 -0.03
CA PHE A 309 20.70 -19.24 -0.64
C PHE A 309 19.39 -18.81 -1.32
N PHE A 310 18.67 -17.84 -0.76
CA PHE A 310 17.43 -17.31 -1.34
C PHE A 310 17.66 -16.26 -2.44
N ARG A 311 18.90 -15.89 -2.78
CA ARG A 311 19.23 -14.96 -3.89
C ARG A 311 18.62 -15.35 -5.25
N PRO A 312 18.80 -16.58 -5.77
CA PRO A 312 18.16 -16.97 -7.03
C PRO A 312 16.63 -16.89 -6.97
N LEU A 313 16.05 -17.20 -5.81
CA LEU A 313 14.60 -17.09 -5.61
C LEU A 313 14.12 -15.62 -5.62
N LYS A 314 14.89 -14.69 -5.04
CA LYS A 314 14.60 -13.25 -5.10
C LYS A 314 14.64 -12.71 -6.53
N LEU A 315 15.61 -13.14 -7.35
CA LEU A 315 15.72 -12.75 -8.75
C LEU A 315 14.57 -13.29 -9.59
N ILE A 316 14.24 -14.58 -9.44
CA ILE A 316 13.06 -15.19 -10.09
C ILE A 316 11.78 -14.48 -9.64
N GLY A 317 11.65 -14.19 -8.34
CA GLY A 317 10.53 -13.43 -7.80
C GLY A 317 10.39 -12.04 -8.44
N GLY A 318 11.50 -11.29 -8.57
CA GLY A 318 11.51 -10.01 -9.26
C GLY A 318 11.10 -10.11 -10.73
N LEU A 319 11.55 -11.14 -11.46
CA LEU A 319 11.15 -11.40 -12.84
C LEU A 319 9.66 -11.74 -12.96
N ILE A 320 9.13 -12.58 -12.07
CA ILE A 320 7.69 -12.92 -12.02
C ILE A 320 6.86 -11.67 -11.76
N LEU A 321 7.26 -10.83 -10.80
CA LEU A 321 6.58 -9.58 -10.49
C LEU A 321 6.65 -8.58 -11.64
N MET A 322 7.75 -8.56 -12.40
CA MET A 322 7.86 -7.75 -13.62
C MET A 322 6.86 -8.20 -14.68
N VAL A 323 6.76 -9.51 -14.95
CA VAL A 323 5.76 -10.06 -15.88
C VAL A 323 4.34 -9.75 -15.40
N PHE A 324 4.09 -9.91 -14.10
CA PHE A 324 2.79 -9.60 -13.51
C PHE A 324 2.42 -8.12 -13.66
N ALA A 325 3.37 -7.20 -13.43
CA ALA A 325 3.19 -5.77 -13.67
C ALA A 325 2.84 -5.45 -15.13
N LEU A 326 3.50 -6.12 -16.08
CA LEU A 326 3.21 -5.96 -17.52
C LEU A 326 1.82 -6.48 -17.88
N VAL A 327 1.36 -7.58 -17.26
CA VAL A 327 0.00 -8.10 -17.45
C VAL A 327 -1.05 -7.13 -16.91
N ILE A 328 -0.79 -6.50 -15.76
CA ILE A 328 -1.63 -5.42 -15.20
C ILE A 328 -1.67 -4.24 -16.17
N PHE A 329 -0.50 -3.76 -16.60
CA PHE A 329 -0.37 -2.65 -17.55
C PHE A 329 -1.19 -2.90 -18.83
N ALA A 330 -0.99 -4.06 -19.47
CA ALA A 330 -1.71 -4.43 -20.68
C ALA A 330 -3.23 -4.53 -20.43
N SER A 331 -3.64 -5.14 -19.32
CA SER A 331 -5.06 -5.25 -18.95
C SER A 331 -5.72 -3.89 -18.72
N MET A 332 -5.04 -2.95 -18.06
CA MET A 332 -5.54 -1.60 -17.85
C MET A 332 -5.61 -0.80 -19.15
N LEU A 333 -4.59 -0.91 -20.00
CA LEU A 333 -4.56 -0.23 -21.31
C LEU A 333 -5.69 -0.72 -22.21
N ILE A 334 -5.94 -2.03 -22.27
CA ILE A 334 -7.03 -2.62 -23.06
C ILE A 334 -8.38 -2.07 -22.59
N THR A 335 -8.65 -2.06 -21.29
CA THR A 335 -9.90 -1.51 -20.75
C THR A 335 -10.03 -0.01 -20.95
N GLY A 336 -8.93 0.74 -20.83
CA GLY A 336 -8.91 2.16 -21.13
C GLY A 336 -9.31 2.45 -22.59
N ILE A 337 -8.77 1.69 -23.54
CA ILE A 337 -9.11 1.80 -24.97
C ILE A 337 -10.57 1.39 -25.22
N ASP A 338 -11.03 0.30 -24.59
CA ASP A 338 -12.42 -0.17 -24.71
C ASP A 338 -13.40 0.90 -24.21
N LYS A 339 -13.15 1.48 -23.03
CA LYS A 339 -13.92 2.59 -22.48
C LYS A 339 -13.89 3.85 -23.34
N ALA A 340 -12.74 4.19 -23.91
CA ALA A 340 -12.62 5.36 -24.79
C ALA A 340 -13.47 5.24 -26.06
N LYS A 341 -13.60 4.03 -26.62
CA LYS A 341 -14.31 3.78 -27.88
C LYS A 341 -15.78 3.41 -27.71
N ASN A 342 -16.10 2.62 -26.68
CA ASN A 342 -17.38 1.93 -26.55
C ASN A 342 -18.19 2.38 -25.31
N SER A 343 -17.79 3.45 -24.63
CA SER A 343 -18.61 4.03 -23.55
C SER A 343 -19.92 4.61 -24.10
N ILE A 344 -21.00 4.44 -23.33
CA ILE A 344 -22.37 4.78 -23.79
C ILE A 344 -22.57 6.30 -23.91
N CYS A 345 -22.01 7.03 -22.95
CA CYS A 345 -22.25 8.47 -22.74
C CYS A 345 -20.94 9.27 -22.61
N GLY A 346 -19.79 8.64 -22.85
CA GLY A 346 -18.48 9.30 -22.86
C GLY A 346 -18.23 10.14 -21.60
N ALA A 347 -17.83 11.40 -21.80
CA ALA A 347 -17.55 12.32 -20.70
C ALA A 347 -18.78 12.66 -19.83
N HIS A 348 -20.01 12.57 -20.34
CA HIS A 348 -21.21 12.96 -19.60
C HIS A 348 -21.57 12.01 -18.44
N CYS A 349 -21.03 10.79 -18.46
CA CYS A 349 -21.22 9.81 -17.39
C CYS A 349 -19.90 9.25 -16.86
N GLY A 350 -18.77 9.89 -17.16
CA GLY A 350 -17.47 9.44 -16.68
C GLY A 350 -16.99 8.12 -17.31
N TYR A 351 -17.28 7.88 -18.58
CA TYR A 351 -16.80 6.73 -19.37
C TYR A 351 -17.19 5.36 -18.78
N ILE A 352 -18.43 5.23 -18.30
CA ILE A 352 -18.98 3.93 -17.88
C ILE A 352 -19.16 3.03 -19.10
N LEU A 353 -18.75 1.77 -18.94
CA LEU A 353 -18.78 0.76 -19.99
C LEU A 353 -19.89 -0.24 -19.68
N GLY A 354 -20.87 -0.35 -20.58
CA GLY A 354 -21.99 -1.24 -20.33
C GLY A 354 -21.67 -2.74 -20.48
N HIS A 355 -20.71 -3.09 -21.34
CA HIS A 355 -20.17 -4.44 -21.49
C HIS A 355 -18.75 -4.42 -22.08
N ILE A 356 -17.95 -5.43 -21.77
CA ILE A 356 -16.58 -5.57 -22.29
C ILE A 356 -16.64 -6.05 -23.75
N ASN A 357 -16.03 -5.28 -24.67
CA ASN A 357 -15.92 -5.65 -26.08
C ASN A 357 -14.56 -6.26 -26.43
N ILE A 358 -13.50 -5.88 -25.70
CA ILE A 358 -12.13 -6.32 -25.98
C ILE A 358 -11.67 -7.30 -24.90
N PHE A 359 -11.00 -8.39 -25.33
CA PHE A 359 -10.49 -9.39 -24.40
C PHE A 359 -9.49 -8.79 -23.39
N GLN A 360 -9.81 -8.88 -22.10
CA GLN A 360 -8.96 -8.39 -21.01
C GLN A 360 -8.43 -9.56 -20.15
N PRO A 361 -7.09 -9.76 -20.09
CA PRO A 361 -6.48 -10.94 -19.45
C PRO A 361 -6.80 -11.12 -17.96
N LEU A 362 -6.54 -10.11 -17.11
CA LEU A 362 -6.75 -10.23 -15.66
C LEU A 362 -8.22 -10.45 -15.30
N ASN A 363 -9.11 -9.71 -15.94
CA ASN A 363 -10.53 -9.88 -15.78
C ASN A 363 -10.97 -11.31 -16.15
N TYR A 364 -10.50 -11.85 -17.27
CA TYR A 364 -10.79 -13.22 -17.66
C TYR A 364 -10.31 -14.24 -16.61
N ILE A 365 -9.07 -14.09 -16.12
CA ILE A 365 -8.49 -14.97 -15.09
C ILE A 365 -9.35 -14.95 -13.83
N LEU A 366 -9.69 -13.76 -13.32
CA LEU A 366 -10.49 -13.59 -12.10
C LEU A 366 -11.92 -14.11 -12.25
N VAL A 367 -12.59 -13.85 -13.39
CA VAL A 367 -13.94 -14.39 -13.66
C VAL A 367 -13.91 -15.93 -13.75
N LYS A 368 -12.85 -16.53 -14.31
CA LYS A 368 -12.73 -17.99 -14.41
C LYS A 368 -12.40 -18.62 -13.07
N SER A 369 -11.50 -18.04 -12.28
CA SER A 369 -11.17 -18.55 -10.94
C SER A 369 -12.35 -18.41 -9.97
N ALA A 370 -13.21 -17.40 -10.14
CA ALA A 370 -14.39 -17.19 -9.29
C ALA A 370 -15.43 -18.31 -9.36
N LYS A 371 -15.35 -19.18 -10.36
CA LYS A 371 -16.20 -20.39 -10.42
C LYS A 371 -15.86 -21.40 -9.32
N VAL A 372 -14.65 -21.35 -8.78
CA VAL A 372 -14.14 -22.25 -7.73
C VAL A 372 -13.56 -21.42 -6.59
N PHE A 373 -14.42 -21.10 -5.61
CA PHE A 373 -14.01 -20.40 -4.39
C PHE A 373 -13.08 -21.30 -3.54
N PRO A 374 -11.96 -20.80 -2.95
CA PRO A 374 -11.52 -19.40 -2.83
C PRO A 374 -10.37 -19.00 -3.78
N ILE A 375 -10.24 -19.60 -4.96
CA ILE A 375 -9.07 -19.36 -5.83
C ILE A 375 -8.99 -17.89 -6.28
N ASP A 376 -10.13 -17.30 -6.66
CA ASP A 376 -10.21 -15.88 -7.01
C ASP A 376 -9.86 -14.97 -5.84
N TYR A 377 -10.27 -15.33 -4.62
CA TYR A 377 -9.92 -14.60 -3.40
C TYR A 377 -8.40 -14.53 -3.21
N VAL A 378 -7.70 -15.65 -3.38
CA VAL A 378 -6.23 -15.70 -3.24
C VAL A 378 -5.56 -14.87 -4.33
N LEU A 379 -6.01 -14.97 -5.59
CA LEU A 379 -5.47 -14.17 -6.69
C LEU A 379 -5.73 -12.66 -6.48
N PHE A 380 -6.90 -12.31 -5.97
CA PHE A 380 -7.25 -10.93 -5.63
C PHE A 380 -6.41 -10.40 -4.47
N LEU A 381 -6.19 -11.20 -3.43
CA LEU A 381 -5.29 -10.87 -2.33
C LEU A 381 -3.88 -10.58 -2.84
N LEU A 382 -3.33 -11.42 -3.72
CA LEU A 382 -2.01 -11.20 -4.32
C LEU A 382 -1.96 -9.92 -5.15
N LEU A 383 -3.01 -9.61 -5.92
CA LEU A 383 -3.12 -8.37 -6.69
C LEU A 383 -3.11 -7.13 -5.77
N VAL A 384 -3.90 -7.15 -4.70
CA VAL A 384 -3.98 -6.04 -3.74
C VAL A 384 -2.67 -5.87 -2.98
N LEU A 385 -2.06 -6.97 -2.53
CA LEU A 385 -0.75 -6.92 -1.86
C LEU A 385 0.35 -6.42 -2.81
N PHE A 386 0.28 -6.74 -4.10
CA PHE A 386 1.17 -6.20 -5.11
C PHE A 386 1.02 -4.68 -5.24
N PHE A 387 -0.21 -4.16 -5.38
CA PHE A 387 -0.41 -2.70 -5.43
C PHE A 387 -0.04 -2.01 -4.11
N PHE A 388 -0.35 -2.61 -2.97
CA PHE A 388 0.00 -2.06 -1.66
C PHE A 388 1.52 -1.99 -1.49
N SER A 389 2.24 -3.08 -1.77
CA SER A 389 3.71 -3.11 -1.70
C SER A 389 4.35 -2.17 -2.71
N ALA A 390 3.81 -2.08 -3.93
CA ALA A 390 4.23 -1.08 -4.92
C ALA A 390 4.07 0.34 -4.37
N SER A 391 2.93 0.66 -3.74
CA SER A 391 2.68 1.96 -3.12
C SER A 391 3.68 2.26 -2.02
N VAL A 392 3.97 1.29 -1.15
CA VAL A 392 5.00 1.42 -0.10
C VAL A 392 6.38 1.71 -0.70
N VAL A 393 6.81 0.95 -1.72
CA VAL A 393 8.09 1.18 -2.41
C VAL A 393 8.12 2.54 -3.09
N GLY A 394 7.00 2.97 -3.69
CA GLY A 394 6.85 4.30 -4.29
C GLY A 394 7.04 5.41 -3.28
N ILE A 395 6.36 5.35 -2.12
CA ILE A 395 6.51 6.36 -1.06
C ILE A 395 7.91 6.29 -0.43
N ALA A 396 8.47 5.10 -0.22
CA ALA A 396 9.82 4.96 0.35
C ALA A 396 10.91 5.55 -0.57
N THR A 397 10.77 5.41 -1.89
CA THR A 397 11.75 5.91 -2.85
C THR A 397 11.58 7.39 -3.17
N ALA A 398 10.34 7.89 -3.29
CA ALA A 398 10.06 9.29 -3.56
C ALA A 398 10.11 10.17 -2.28
N GLY A 399 9.84 9.59 -1.11
CA GLY A 399 9.55 10.34 0.12
C GLY A 399 8.16 11.00 0.08
N ILE A 400 7.68 11.45 1.24
CA ILE A 400 6.46 12.25 1.36
C ILE A 400 6.78 13.67 0.91
N ARG A 401 6.27 14.06 -0.26
CA ARG A 401 6.48 15.40 -0.83
C ARG A 401 5.21 16.24 -0.76
N PHE A 402 5.38 17.52 -0.48
CA PHE A 402 4.40 18.54 -0.78
C PHE A 402 4.94 19.39 -1.92
N LEU A 403 4.35 19.23 -3.11
CA LEU A 403 4.86 19.78 -4.37
C LEU A 403 6.31 19.33 -4.62
N TRP A 404 7.28 20.24 -4.48
CA TRP A 404 8.70 20.04 -4.74
C TRP A 404 9.53 19.78 -3.47
N ILE A 405 8.95 19.96 -2.28
CA ILE A 405 9.66 19.88 -1.01
C ILE A 405 9.39 18.52 -0.36
N THR A 406 10.46 17.81 0.00
CA THR A 406 10.37 16.57 0.79
C THR A 406 10.14 16.90 2.26
N ILE A 407 8.97 16.57 2.79
CA ILE A 407 8.63 16.78 4.20
C ILE A 407 9.22 15.64 5.05
N PHE A 408 8.97 14.39 4.63
CA PHE A 408 9.46 13.21 5.35
C PHE A 408 10.08 12.19 4.40
N LYS A 409 11.22 11.62 4.79
CA LYS A 409 11.80 10.44 4.12
C LYS A 409 11.37 9.18 4.88
N ILE A 410 10.75 8.24 4.17
CA ILE A 410 10.41 6.94 4.74
C ILE A 410 11.58 6.00 4.52
N ARG A 411 12.16 5.50 5.61
CA ARG A 411 13.31 4.59 5.61
C ARG A 411 13.00 3.37 6.46
N LYS A 412 13.46 2.19 6.02
CA LYS A 412 13.31 0.94 6.79
C LYS A 412 14.05 1.10 8.14
N GLY A 413 13.36 0.85 9.25
CA GLY A 413 13.91 0.96 10.60
C GLY A 413 14.28 2.38 11.07
N GLN A 414 14.05 3.41 10.26
CA GLN A 414 14.45 4.80 10.55
C GLN A 414 13.31 5.81 10.27
N THR A 415 12.06 5.34 10.16
CA THR A 415 10.90 6.22 9.96
C THR A 415 10.39 6.72 11.31
N SER A 416 10.28 8.04 11.45
CA SER A 416 9.71 8.67 12.65
C SER A 416 8.21 8.36 12.80
N PRO A 417 7.65 8.37 14.03
CA PRO A 417 6.24 8.05 14.26
C PRO A 417 5.27 8.95 13.48
N GLN A 418 5.60 10.23 13.33
CA GLN A 418 4.84 11.20 12.54
C GLN A 418 4.82 10.86 11.05
N ALA A 419 6.00 10.57 10.49
CA ALA A 419 6.14 10.16 9.10
C ALA A 419 5.36 8.87 8.84
N LEU A 420 5.33 7.95 9.81
CA LEU A 420 4.55 6.72 9.73
C LEU A 420 3.04 6.99 9.72
N LEU A 421 2.52 7.86 10.59
CA LEU A 421 1.10 8.26 10.58
C LEU A 421 0.70 8.89 9.24
N MET A 422 1.52 9.82 8.73
CA MET A 422 1.29 10.45 7.43
C MET A 422 1.35 9.43 6.30
N ALA A 423 2.30 8.50 6.33
CA ALA A 423 2.38 7.41 5.36
C ALA A 423 1.13 6.53 5.39
N THR A 424 0.58 6.24 6.58
CA THR A 424 -0.66 5.49 6.72
C THR A 424 -1.83 6.24 6.07
N VAL A 425 -1.96 7.56 6.25
CA VAL A 425 -2.99 8.37 5.56
C VAL A 425 -2.82 8.37 4.04
N LEU A 426 -1.57 8.47 3.55
CA LEU A 426 -1.33 8.40 2.10
C LEU A 426 -1.70 7.02 1.55
N LEU A 427 -1.31 5.95 2.24
CA LEU A 427 -1.68 4.59 1.88
C LEU A 427 -3.19 4.39 1.93
N THR A 428 -3.91 4.99 2.89
CA THR A 428 -5.37 4.87 2.96
C THR A 428 -6.04 5.50 1.75
N LEU A 429 -5.63 6.72 1.38
CA LEU A 429 -6.14 7.39 0.18
C LEU A 429 -5.79 6.63 -1.10
N ILE A 430 -4.56 6.13 -1.23
CA ILE A 430 -4.14 5.31 -2.37
C ILE A 430 -5.00 4.05 -2.48
N THR A 431 -5.27 3.37 -1.37
CA THR A 431 -6.06 2.14 -1.38
C THR A 431 -7.52 2.38 -1.72
N LEU A 432 -8.09 3.53 -1.36
CA LEU A 432 -9.40 3.94 -1.84
C LEU A 432 -9.41 4.10 -3.38
N ALA A 433 -8.33 4.62 -3.96
CA ALA A 433 -8.16 4.66 -5.41
C ALA A 433 -7.91 3.28 -6.03
N ILE A 434 -7.24 2.36 -5.33
CA ILE A 434 -7.11 0.95 -5.75
C ILE A 434 -8.49 0.30 -5.85
N ASN A 435 -9.41 0.53 -4.90
CA ASN A 435 -10.78 0.03 -4.97
C ASN A 435 -11.48 0.48 -6.27
N TYR A 436 -11.37 1.76 -6.61
CA TYR A 436 -11.87 2.29 -7.87
C TYR A 436 -11.18 1.65 -9.09
N SER A 437 -9.84 1.68 -9.14
CA SER A 437 -9.06 1.22 -10.29
C SER A 437 -9.30 -0.27 -10.55
N VAL A 438 -9.32 -1.10 -9.50
CA VAL A 438 -9.57 -2.53 -9.62
C VAL A 438 -10.99 -2.79 -10.12
N ALA A 439 -11.99 -2.13 -9.50
CA ALA A 439 -13.39 -2.36 -9.84
C ALA A 439 -13.80 -1.80 -11.20
N MET A 440 -13.17 -0.73 -11.69
CA MET A 440 -13.59 -0.06 -12.93
C MET A 440 -12.62 -0.27 -14.11
N VAL A 441 -11.39 -0.73 -13.87
CA VAL A 441 -10.34 -0.74 -14.90
C VAL A 441 -9.63 -2.09 -14.96
N VAL A 442 -9.11 -2.59 -13.84
CA VAL A 442 -8.30 -3.83 -13.83
C VAL A 442 -9.17 -5.08 -14.05
N ALA A 443 -10.35 -5.14 -13.42
CA ALA A 443 -11.23 -6.30 -13.53
C ALA A 443 -12.73 -5.94 -13.42
N PRO A 444 -13.28 -5.13 -14.35
CA PRO A 444 -14.63 -4.59 -14.24
C PRO A 444 -15.75 -5.64 -14.26
N GLN A 445 -15.65 -6.69 -15.08
CA GLN A 445 -16.66 -7.75 -15.09
C GLN A 445 -16.61 -8.57 -13.80
N TYR A 446 -15.40 -8.91 -13.35
CA TYR A 446 -15.21 -9.64 -12.09
C TYR A 446 -15.80 -8.86 -10.91
N ALA A 447 -15.42 -7.60 -10.77
CA ALA A 447 -15.82 -6.78 -9.63
C ALA A 447 -17.32 -6.42 -9.64
N THR A 448 -17.95 -6.32 -10.81
CA THR A 448 -19.38 -5.98 -10.92
C THR A 448 -20.29 -7.21 -10.85
N TRP A 449 -20.00 -8.23 -11.65
CA TRP A 449 -20.91 -9.38 -11.84
C TRP A 449 -20.28 -10.71 -11.45
N GLY A 450 -18.95 -10.79 -11.34
CA GLY A 450 -18.24 -12.05 -11.12
C GLY A 450 -18.50 -13.06 -12.25
N PRO A 451 -18.70 -14.36 -11.93
CA PRO A 451 -18.99 -15.40 -12.91
C PRO A 451 -20.47 -15.52 -13.28
N GLN A 452 -21.33 -14.55 -12.92
CA GLN A 452 -22.77 -14.61 -13.17
C GLN A 452 -23.09 -14.58 -14.68
N THR A 453 -24.05 -15.41 -15.08
CA THR A 453 -24.58 -15.50 -16.44
C THR A 453 -26.10 -15.56 -16.39
N TYR A 454 -26.76 -15.16 -17.48
CA TYR A 454 -28.20 -15.27 -17.65
C TYR A 454 -28.54 -15.99 -18.97
N CYS A 455 -29.73 -16.59 -19.01
CA CYS A 455 -30.29 -17.21 -20.20
C CYS A 455 -31.04 -16.17 -21.06
N ASP A 456 -30.57 -15.94 -22.28
CA ASP A 456 -31.15 -14.97 -23.23
C ASP A 456 -32.25 -15.59 -24.10
N MET A 457 -33.17 -16.31 -23.45
CA MET A 457 -34.36 -16.88 -24.09
C MET A 457 -35.58 -16.04 -23.72
N LYS A 458 -36.50 -15.84 -24.68
CA LYS A 458 -37.77 -15.15 -24.42
C LYS A 458 -38.74 -16.13 -23.78
N THR A 459 -39.23 -15.80 -22.58
CA THR A 459 -40.32 -16.52 -21.91
C THR A 459 -41.64 -15.85 -22.22
N ASN A 460 -42.71 -16.64 -22.28
CA ASN A 460 -44.07 -16.15 -22.56
C ASN A 460 -44.73 -15.51 -21.33
N SER A 461 -44.16 -15.70 -20.14
CA SER A 461 -44.64 -15.14 -18.87
C SER A 461 -43.49 -14.43 -18.12
N LEU A 462 -43.81 -13.34 -17.43
CA LEU A 462 -42.85 -12.51 -16.67
C LEU A 462 -42.26 -13.23 -15.45
N ASP A 463 -42.94 -14.26 -14.92
CA ASP A 463 -42.55 -14.95 -13.67
C ASP A 463 -41.80 -16.27 -13.90
N GLU A 464 -41.70 -16.74 -15.14
CA GLU A 464 -41.05 -18.01 -15.46
C GLU A 464 -39.58 -17.80 -15.78
N GLN A 465 -38.69 -18.51 -15.06
CA GLN A 465 -37.26 -18.46 -15.34
C GLN A 465 -36.94 -19.20 -16.64
N PRO A 466 -36.26 -18.55 -17.61
CA PRO A 466 -35.90 -19.21 -18.87
C PRO A 466 -34.90 -20.35 -18.63
N ASP A 467 -35.12 -21.48 -19.30
CA ASP A 467 -34.24 -22.65 -19.22
C ASP A 467 -33.39 -22.81 -20.49
N CYS A 468 -32.10 -22.49 -20.38
CA CYS A 468 -31.11 -22.64 -21.45
C CYS A 468 -30.33 -23.98 -21.37
N THR A 469 -30.82 -25.00 -20.66
CA THR A 469 -30.09 -26.28 -20.48
C THR A 469 -29.67 -26.92 -21.80
N GLU A 470 -30.57 -26.92 -22.80
CA GLU A 470 -30.31 -27.45 -24.14
C GLU A 470 -29.68 -26.43 -25.10
N HIS A 471 -29.75 -25.13 -24.78
CA HIS A 471 -29.30 -24.02 -25.62
C HIS A 471 -28.16 -23.24 -24.96
N LYS A 472 -27.01 -23.90 -24.76
CA LYS A 472 -25.84 -23.30 -24.07
C LYS A 472 -25.28 -22.05 -24.77
N ASN A 473 -25.54 -21.88 -26.06
CA ASN A 473 -25.18 -20.70 -26.85
C ASN A 473 -25.97 -19.43 -26.46
N LEU A 474 -27.12 -19.58 -25.81
CA LEU A 474 -27.94 -18.48 -25.32
C LEU A 474 -27.57 -18.04 -23.89
N ILE A 475 -26.59 -18.71 -23.26
CA ILE A 475 -26.08 -18.33 -21.94
C ILE A 475 -25.06 -17.20 -22.11
N LYS A 476 -25.45 -15.99 -21.72
CA LYS A 476 -24.62 -14.78 -21.84
C LYS A 476 -24.15 -14.31 -20.47
N ALA A 477 -23.00 -13.64 -20.43
CA ALA A 477 -22.51 -13.01 -19.21
C ALA A 477 -23.41 -11.81 -18.83
N CYS A 478 -23.59 -11.60 -17.53
CA CYS A 478 -24.31 -10.41 -17.04
C CYS A 478 -23.59 -9.13 -17.47
N SER A 479 -24.37 -8.10 -17.83
CA SER A 479 -23.85 -6.80 -18.29
C SER A 479 -24.86 -5.70 -18.00
N GLU A 480 -24.42 -4.46 -17.86
CA GLU A 480 -25.31 -3.31 -17.56
C GLU A 480 -26.28 -3.00 -18.71
N LEU A 481 -25.93 -3.40 -19.94
CA LEU A 481 -26.74 -3.19 -21.16
C LEU A 481 -27.69 -4.35 -21.47
N ALA A 482 -27.84 -5.34 -20.58
CA ALA A 482 -28.75 -6.45 -20.82
C ALA A 482 -30.21 -5.96 -20.80
N THR A 483 -30.86 -5.94 -21.96
CA THR A 483 -32.26 -5.49 -22.13
C THR A 483 -33.29 -6.57 -21.86
N ASN A 484 -32.86 -7.84 -21.78
CA ASN A 484 -33.75 -8.96 -21.51
C ASN A 484 -34.23 -8.91 -20.04
N PRO A 485 -35.55 -8.95 -19.75
CA PRO A 485 -36.08 -9.00 -18.38
C PRO A 485 -35.46 -10.10 -17.52
N SER A 486 -35.12 -11.24 -18.13
CA SER A 486 -34.46 -12.38 -17.46
C SER A 486 -33.09 -12.00 -16.87
N ALA A 487 -32.39 -11.04 -17.47
CA ALA A 487 -31.13 -10.54 -16.92
C ALA A 487 -31.36 -9.77 -15.62
N GLN A 488 -32.42 -8.97 -15.52
CA GLN A 488 -32.74 -8.22 -14.30
C GLN A 488 -33.11 -9.14 -13.13
N GLN A 489 -33.72 -10.30 -13.41
CA GLN A 489 -34.08 -11.27 -12.39
C GLN A 489 -32.89 -12.11 -11.90
N VAL A 490 -31.89 -12.37 -12.76
CA VAL A 490 -30.78 -13.28 -12.45
C VAL A 490 -29.50 -12.53 -12.05
N CYS A 491 -29.19 -11.43 -12.73
CA CYS A 491 -27.94 -10.69 -12.53
C CYS A 491 -28.07 -9.74 -11.35
N THR A 492 -27.29 -9.97 -10.31
CA THR A 492 -27.21 -9.06 -9.16
C THR A 492 -25.83 -8.42 -9.16
N PRO A 493 -25.71 -7.08 -9.20
CA PRO A 493 -24.41 -6.42 -9.16
C PRO A 493 -23.85 -6.47 -7.73
N SER A 494 -22.52 -6.40 -7.61
CA SER A 494 -21.85 -6.27 -6.32
C SER A 494 -22.19 -4.93 -5.65
N VAL A 495 -22.21 -4.91 -4.33
CA VAL A 495 -22.49 -3.68 -3.57
C VAL A 495 -21.43 -2.61 -3.85
N LEU A 496 -20.15 -2.97 -3.94
CA LEU A 496 -19.11 -2.00 -4.27
C LEU A 496 -19.32 -1.34 -5.64
N SER A 497 -19.63 -2.12 -6.67
CA SER A 497 -19.82 -1.57 -8.03
C SER A 497 -20.97 -0.57 -8.05
N THR A 498 -22.06 -0.85 -7.34
CA THR A 498 -23.19 0.10 -7.21
C THR A 498 -22.78 1.40 -6.52
N PHE A 499 -21.95 1.35 -5.47
CA PHE A 499 -21.43 2.55 -4.81
C PHE A 499 -20.55 3.39 -5.74
N ILE A 500 -19.62 2.77 -6.46
CA ILE A 500 -18.70 3.48 -7.35
C ILE A 500 -19.45 4.06 -8.55
N ASN A 501 -20.33 3.27 -9.19
CA ASN A 501 -21.16 3.72 -10.30
C ASN A 501 -22.08 4.88 -9.88
N ARG A 502 -22.61 4.85 -8.65
CA ARG A 502 -23.40 5.96 -8.10
C ARG A 502 -22.58 7.26 -8.05
N VAL A 503 -21.34 7.21 -7.56
CA VAL A 503 -20.45 8.38 -7.48
C VAL A 503 -20.17 8.94 -8.88
N THR A 504 -19.82 8.08 -9.85
CA THR A 504 -19.46 8.52 -11.21
C THR A 504 -20.64 9.09 -11.99
N ILE A 505 -21.86 8.56 -11.79
CA ILE A 505 -23.07 9.06 -12.46
C ILE A 505 -23.57 10.35 -11.81
N ASN A 506 -23.61 10.42 -10.47
CA ASN A 506 -24.07 11.61 -9.76
C ASN A 506 -23.10 12.80 -9.93
N PHE A 507 -21.81 12.50 -10.11
CA PHE A 507 -20.75 13.49 -10.29
C PHE A 507 -19.82 13.12 -11.47
N PRO A 508 -20.24 13.35 -12.73
CA PRO A 508 -19.47 12.96 -13.92
C PRO A 508 -18.05 13.53 -13.97
N PHE A 509 -17.82 14.71 -13.38
CA PHE A 509 -16.49 15.31 -13.26
C PHE A 509 -15.48 14.35 -12.62
N PHE A 510 -15.85 13.69 -11.51
CA PHE A 510 -14.99 12.71 -10.86
C PHE A 510 -14.73 11.53 -11.81
N GLY A 511 -15.76 11.01 -12.48
CA GLY A 511 -15.58 9.91 -13.43
C GLY A 511 -14.60 10.25 -14.57
N VAL A 512 -14.66 11.46 -15.13
CA VAL A 512 -13.73 11.92 -16.17
C VAL A 512 -12.30 12.01 -15.65
N VAL A 513 -12.08 12.63 -14.49
CA VAL A 513 -10.76 12.74 -13.86
C VAL A 513 -10.19 11.36 -13.57
N LEU A 514 -10.99 10.48 -12.96
CA LEU A 514 -10.58 9.14 -12.57
C LEU A 514 -10.25 8.26 -13.78
N PHE A 515 -10.96 8.43 -14.91
CA PHE A 515 -10.67 7.76 -16.17
C PHE A 515 -9.33 8.20 -16.76
N TRP A 516 -9.12 9.50 -16.96
CA TRP A 516 -7.87 10.02 -17.54
C TRP A 516 -6.66 9.79 -16.65
N ALA A 517 -6.85 9.79 -15.33
CA ALA A 517 -5.81 9.46 -14.38
C ALA A 517 -5.25 8.04 -14.57
N GLN A 518 -6.01 7.09 -15.11
CA GLN A 518 -5.48 5.75 -15.41
C GLN A 518 -4.45 5.80 -16.54
N PHE A 519 -4.63 6.64 -17.56
CA PHE A 519 -3.62 6.84 -18.59
C PHE A 519 -2.38 7.55 -18.04
N ALA A 520 -2.57 8.51 -17.12
CA ALA A 520 -1.45 9.13 -16.40
C ALA A 520 -0.67 8.10 -15.58
N PHE A 521 -1.34 7.19 -14.86
CA PHE A 521 -0.72 6.09 -14.14
C PHE A 521 0.14 5.20 -15.07
N LEU A 522 -0.41 4.81 -16.22
CA LEU A 522 0.32 4.03 -17.23
C LEU A 522 1.53 4.79 -17.78
N GLY A 523 1.38 6.09 -18.02
CA GLY A 523 2.47 6.97 -18.46
C GLY A 523 3.61 7.08 -17.45
N VAL A 524 3.28 7.32 -16.17
CA VAL A 524 4.27 7.37 -15.07
C VAL A 524 4.98 6.02 -14.95
N TYR A 525 4.25 4.91 -14.95
CA TYR A 525 4.84 3.57 -14.93
C TYR A 525 5.82 3.38 -16.07
N LEU A 526 5.45 3.73 -17.31
CA LEU A 526 6.30 3.54 -18.48
C LEU A 526 7.58 4.39 -18.40
N ILE A 527 7.48 5.65 -17.98
CA ILE A 527 8.64 6.54 -17.79
C ILE A 527 9.59 5.95 -16.73
N VAL A 528 9.06 5.55 -15.57
CA VAL A 528 9.90 4.99 -14.49
C VAL A 528 10.47 3.63 -14.90
N PHE A 529 9.70 2.78 -15.57
CA PHE A 529 10.18 1.49 -16.06
C PHE A 529 11.30 1.64 -17.08
N LEU A 530 11.16 2.50 -18.09
CA LEU A 530 12.21 2.74 -19.08
C LEU A 530 13.46 3.36 -18.44
N THR A 531 13.29 4.41 -17.62
CA THR A 531 14.43 5.06 -16.96
C THR A 531 15.18 4.10 -16.04
N THR A 532 14.48 3.19 -15.35
CA THR A 532 15.12 2.19 -14.48
C THR A 532 15.80 1.05 -15.23
N LEU A 533 15.37 0.73 -16.46
CA LEU A 533 16.08 -0.20 -17.32
C LEU A 533 17.45 0.34 -17.77
N PHE A 534 17.53 1.63 -18.09
CA PHE A 534 18.77 2.27 -18.56
C PHE A 534 19.66 2.84 -17.45
N LYS A 535 19.10 3.20 -16.30
CA LYS A 535 19.86 3.78 -15.19
C LYS A 535 20.66 2.69 -14.45
N ALA A 536 21.99 2.81 -14.50
CA ALA A 536 22.87 2.05 -13.62
C ALA A 536 22.60 2.42 -12.16
N PRO A 537 22.60 1.45 -11.22
CA PRO A 537 22.44 1.76 -9.81
C PRO A 537 23.63 2.60 -9.34
N SER A 538 23.38 3.89 -9.06
CA SER A 538 24.35 4.77 -8.41
C SER A 538 24.23 4.61 -6.91
N LEU A 539 25.32 4.26 -6.24
CA LEU A 539 25.39 4.17 -4.79
C LEU A 539 25.50 5.60 -4.23
N ASP A 540 24.53 6.03 -3.43
CA ASP A 540 24.59 7.34 -2.76
C ASP A 540 25.52 7.23 -1.55
N GLN A 541 26.80 7.60 -1.73
CA GLN A 541 27.83 7.47 -0.69
C GLN A 541 27.53 8.37 0.51
N GLU A 542 27.04 9.59 0.31
CA GLU A 542 26.70 10.48 1.43
C GLU A 542 25.59 9.91 2.30
N GLN A 543 24.61 9.24 1.69
CA GLN A 543 23.53 8.61 2.45
C GLN A 543 24.05 7.43 3.27
N ILE A 544 24.95 6.62 2.72
CA ILE A 544 25.59 5.52 3.45
C ILE A 544 26.38 6.07 4.63
N ASP A 545 27.14 7.14 4.43
CA ASP A 545 27.95 7.73 5.49
C ASP A 545 27.06 8.27 6.63
N ARG A 546 25.91 8.91 6.33
CA ARG A 546 24.94 9.32 7.36
C ARG A 546 24.28 8.14 8.09
N ASP A 547 23.90 7.10 7.36
CA ASP A 547 23.29 5.91 7.97
C ASP A 547 24.31 5.22 8.91
N LEU A 548 25.59 5.20 8.53
CA LEU A 548 26.69 4.71 9.36
C LEU A 548 26.91 5.58 10.62
N GLU A 549 26.79 6.90 10.50
CA GLU A 549 26.87 7.82 11.65
C GLU A 549 25.74 7.61 12.65
N GLU A 550 24.49 7.51 12.17
CA GLU A 550 23.33 7.21 13.02
C GLU A 550 23.48 5.86 13.74
N GLU A 551 23.96 4.81 13.06
CA GLU A 551 24.20 3.49 13.67
C GLU A 551 25.31 3.53 14.74
N GLU A 552 26.39 4.30 14.52
CA GLU A 552 27.47 4.48 15.48
C GLU A 552 26.99 5.23 16.74
N GLU A 553 26.23 6.31 16.58
CA GLU A 553 25.61 7.03 17.69
C GLU A 553 24.71 6.12 18.52
N GLU A 554 23.87 5.31 17.86
CA GLU A 554 23.03 4.31 18.52
C GLU A 554 23.86 3.28 19.30
N GLY A 555 24.96 2.79 18.70
CA GLY A 555 25.89 1.86 19.34
C GLY A 555 26.60 2.45 20.57
N LEU A 556 27.06 3.70 20.46
CA LEU A 556 27.71 4.44 21.53
C LEU A 556 26.75 4.68 22.70
N LEU A 557 25.52 5.12 22.43
CA LEU A 557 24.48 5.30 23.46
C LEU A 557 24.08 3.99 24.14
N ALA A 558 23.98 2.89 23.38
CA ALA A 558 23.69 1.56 23.94
C ALA A 558 24.84 0.99 24.79
N SER A 559 26.08 1.35 24.48
CA SER A 559 27.26 0.97 25.26
C SER A 559 27.40 1.81 26.54
N THR A 560 27.09 3.12 26.48
CA THR A 560 27.09 4.00 27.65
C THR A 560 25.97 3.64 28.62
N GLY A 561 24.77 3.29 28.16
CA GLY A 561 23.69 2.81 29.04
C GLY A 561 24.06 1.55 29.83
N ARG A 562 24.77 0.59 29.21
CA ARG A 562 25.30 -0.60 29.90
C ARG A 562 26.42 -0.26 30.88
N ARG A 563 27.31 0.68 30.52
CA ARG A 563 28.42 1.11 31.38
C ARG A 563 27.92 1.93 32.58
N PHE A 564 26.89 2.74 32.38
CA PHE A 564 26.21 3.50 33.43
C PHE A 564 25.44 2.57 34.37
N GLY A 565 24.73 1.57 33.85
CA GLY A 565 24.08 0.53 34.67
C GLY A 565 25.07 -0.29 35.51
N ALA A 566 26.22 -0.65 34.92
CA ALA A 566 27.30 -1.36 35.62
C ALA A 566 27.98 -0.49 36.69
N ALA A 567 28.29 0.77 36.37
CA ALA A 567 28.83 1.72 37.34
C ALA A 567 27.82 2.04 38.45
N TRP A 568 26.54 2.13 38.14
CA TRP A 568 25.48 2.36 39.12
C TRP A 568 25.25 1.15 40.02
N SER A 569 25.36 -0.08 39.50
CA SER A 569 25.31 -1.29 40.34
C SER A 569 26.52 -1.42 41.27
N ASP A 570 27.70 -0.98 40.84
CA ASP A 570 28.90 -0.93 41.68
C ASP A 570 28.80 0.16 42.76
N VAL A 571 28.24 1.33 42.44
CA VAL A 571 28.04 2.44 43.40
C VAL A 571 26.93 2.15 44.40
N THR A 572 25.87 1.43 44.00
CA THR A 572 24.74 1.11 44.89
C THR A 572 24.90 -0.21 45.66
N GLY A 573 25.99 -0.95 45.44
CA GLY A 573 26.33 -2.18 46.18
C GLY A 573 25.34 -3.33 46.02
N ARG A 574 24.38 -3.25 45.09
CA ARG A 574 23.43 -4.32 44.80
C ARG A 574 24.04 -5.26 43.75
N ALA A 575 24.77 -6.26 44.22
CA ALA A 575 25.16 -7.39 43.39
C ALA A 575 23.90 -8.07 42.82
N ALA A 576 23.68 -7.93 41.51
CA ALA A 576 22.68 -8.72 40.82
C ALA A 576 23.08 -10.19 40.91
N LYS A 577 22.23 -11.02 41.55
CA LYS A 577 22.40 -12.47 41.59
C LYS A 577 22.52 -12.99 40.14
N PRO A 578 23.53 -13.81 39.81
CA PRO A 578 23.60 -14.42 38.50
C PRO A 578 22.40 -15.34 38.31
N ALA A 579 21.63 -15.12 37.24
CA ALA A 579 20.63 -16.07 36.78
C ALA A 579 21.35 -17.37 36.41
N GLY A 580 21.02 -18.45 37.11
CA GLY A 580 21.65 -19.76 36.94
C GLY A 580 21.44 -20.30 35.52
N TYR A 581 22.53 -20.33 34.75
CA TYR A 581 22.64 -21.17 33.58
C TYR A 581 23.10 -22.56 34.05
N GLY A 582 22.23 -23.55 33.86
CA GLY A 582 22.52 -24.94 34.16
C GLY A 582 23.66 -25.45 33.29
N ALA A 583 24.75 -25.84 33.94
CA ALA A 583 25.70 -26.80 33.41
C ALA A 583 25.52 -28.09 34.22
N THR A 584 25.03 -29.11 33.53
CA THR A 584 25.12 -30.50 33.97
C THR A 584 26.58 -30.87 34.15
N ASP A 585 26.95 -31.35 35.34
CA ASP A 585 28.08 -32.26 35.46
C ASP A 585 27.72 -33.42 36.39
N ARG A 586 28.09 -34.60 35.92
CA ARG A 586 27.73 -35.92 36.43
C ARG A 586 29.02 -36.52 36.99
N ASP A 587 29.07 -36.83 38.28
CA ASP A 587 29.66 -38.04 38.88
C ASP A 587 30.13 -37.84 40.33
N GLY A 588 29.89 -38.87 41.15
CA GLY A 588 30.48 -39.01 42.47
C GLY A 588 29.70 -39.96 43.38
N ARG A 589 29.88 -41.26 43.19
CA ARG A 589 29.40 -42.35 44.07
C ARG A 589 29.70 -42.07 45.56
N ASN A 590 28.69 -42.26 46.41
CA ASN A 590 28.63 -43.34 47.40
C ASN A 590 27.18 -43.55 47.88
#